data_AF-E8QY39-F1
#
_entry.id   AF-E8QY39-F1
#
_cell.length_a   1.000
_cell.length_b   1.000
_cell.length_c   1.000
_cell.angle_alpha   90.00
_cell.angle_beta   90.00
_cell.angle_gamma   90.00
#
_symmetry.space_group_name_H-M   'P 1'
#
loop_
_entity.id
_entity.type
_entity.pdbx_description
1 polymer ?
#
loop_
_entity_poly.entity_id
_entity_poly.type
_entity_poly.pdbx_seq_one_letter_code
_entity_poly.pdbx_strand_id
1 'polypeptide(L)'
;MVINKTISFIFSMQYGSPRLPAVSACRVVRRLGMVVGLLGVALRWVGADAWGQADVEAALAAAGFWRPVVKEPGRFATGPALVRLEVDWPNSLGMVRLRAFVAEDQPNLNDPPWLTADLNRRLIGEPKHAWLQFEKTDSSGRQRMVMLRAERSDRLRAVLRERPGRGQPERVSEWELERSQPAPERPRNSGRPPLFQGQPATDDSRLFLVTPQGSDLTMIAEDQGFARAADPRWAPDGRKLAFVGFNSQGSDPLIYLIRLIEQTDDQGTIRLQPDGKPRVVAAGVTPTWSSDGRCLAYVASGTPPLQTDWSAPGRNQERIVILTLEGSDAGASRVLVEGIEPSWNPRDDRLAFVKVRGGNTDLALTRAAGGGITQLTNHPARDGWPIWTHDGSELIFLSNRTNRWDLFKIDPNQPERIMPFTQHRLREDRADLSPDGLRLLFTERWGLPDSRIVLLDLSRDQTVILTEAPNGDREAVWSPDGRWIAFVSRRATP
;
A
#
# COMPACT_ATOMS: atom_id res chain seq x y z
N MET A 1 -25.83 44.90 -10.96
CA MET A 1 -27.14 44.40 -10.49
C MET A 1 -27.75 43.67 -11.69
N VAL A 2 -27.51 42.35 -11.83
CA VAL A 2 -28.53 41.26 -11.68
C VAL A 2 -29.86 41.68 -12.34
N ILE A 3 -30.41 41.04 -13.38
CA ILE A 3 -30.89 39.66 -13.46
C ILE A 3 -31.07 39.26 -14.94
N ASN A 4 -30.65 38.05 -15.27
CA ASN A 4 -31.01 37.30 -16.49
C ASN A 4 -32.28 36.49 -16.23
N LYS A 5 -33.23 36.44 -17.18
CA LYS A 5 -34.10 35.26 -17.41
C LYS A 5 -34.62 35.20 -18.86
N THR A 6 -34.19 34.13 -19.53
CA THR A 6 -34.94 33.18 -20.38
C THR A 6 -35.57 33.64 -21.70
N ILE A 7 -35.34 32.88 -22.78
CA ILE A 7 -36.36 32.30 -23.71
C ILE A 7 -35.69 31.25 -24.63
N SER A 8 -36.38 30.11 -24.78
CA SER A 8 -36.08 28.93 -25.62
C SER A 8 -36.21 29.19 -27.13
N PHE A 9 -35.74 28.28 -28.01
CA PHE A 9 -36.50 27.68 -29.14
C PHE A 9 -35.70 26.57 -29.85
N ILE A 10 -36.43 25.55 -30.32
CA ILE A 10 -36.02 24.35 -31.09
C ILE A 10 -36.41 24.56 -32.56
N PHE A 11 -35.63 24.09 -33.56
CA PHE A 11 -36.15 23.56 -34.85
C PHE A 11 -35.08 22.80 -35.69
N SER A 12 -35.54 21.84 -36.51
CA SER A 12 -34.81 20.86 -37.34
C SER A 12 -34.65 21.27 -38.82
N MET A 13 -33.70 20.67 -39.59
CA MET A 13 -33.90 20.23 -41.00
C MET A 13 -32.71 19.43 -41.63
N GLN A 14 -32.91 18.91 -42.85
CA GLN A 14 -32.48 17.61 -43.44
C GLN A 14 -31.60 17.75 -44.73
N TYR A 15 -30.80 16.71 -45.05
CA TYR A 15 -30.26 16.23 -46.38
C TYR A 15 -29.13 16.92 -47.20
N GLY A 16 -28.20 16.09 -47.75
CA GLY A 16 -27.58 16.24 -49.09
C GLY A 16 -26.03 16.16 -49.24
N SER A 17 -25.49 15.10 -49.87
CA SER A 17 -24.07 14.92 -50.32
C SER A 17 -23.90 15.29 -51.83
N PRO A 18 -22.75 15.07 -52.54
CA PRO A 18 -21.29 15.18 -52.27
C PRO A 18 -20.48 15.91 -53.40
N ARG A 19 -19.18 16.26 -53.21
CA ARG A 19 -18.03 16.12 -54.17
C ARG A 19 -16.74 16.90 -53.76
N LEU A 20 -15.60 16.27 -54.09
CA LEU A 20 -14.14 16.50 -53.88
C LEU A 20 -13.55 17.80 -54.55
N PRO A 21 -12.20 18.06 -54.59
CA PRO A 21 -11.12 18.10 -53.57
C PRO A 21 -10.13 19.31 -53.68
N ALA A 22 -9.27 19.48 -52.64
CA ALA A 22 -7.87 19.97 -52.60
C ALA A 22 -7.41 21.35 -53.20
N VAL A 23 -6.66 22.14 -52.41
CA VAL A 23 -5.23 22.57 -52.59
C VAL A 23 -4.87 23.79 -51.70
N SER A 24 -3.82 23.60 -50.88
CA SER A 24 -2.77 24.50 -50.34
C SER A 24 -2.97 26.04 -50.39
N ALA A 25 -3.01 26.78 -49.28
CA ALA A 25 -1.91 27.16 -48.35
C ALA A 25 -0.82 28.12 -48.91
N CYS A 26 -0.85 29.41 -48.48
CA CYS A 26 0.29 30.23 -48.01
C CYS A 26 -0.16 31.69 -47.73
N ARG A 27 -0.02 32.21 -46.48
CA ARG A 27 0.93 33.26 -46.00
C ARG A 27 0.98 34.51 -46.90
N VAL A 28 0.66 35.73 -46.46
CA VAL A 28 1.35 36.65 -45.51
C VAL A 28 0.37 37.84 -45.28
N VAL A 29 0.15 38.38 -44.07
CA VAL A 29 0.76 39.64 -43.56
C VAL A 29 0.51 39.78 -42.05
N ARG A 30 1.60 39.99 -41.32
CA ARG A 30 1.69 40.49 -39.94
C ARG A 30 1.49 42.00 -39.89
N ARG A 31 1.08 42.47 -38.71
CA ARG A 31 1.45 43.73 -38.00
C ARG A 31 0.26 44.67 -37.76
N LEU A 32 -0.38 44.48 -36.61
CA LEU A 32 -0.59 45.49 -35.55
C LEU A 32 -1.52 44.83 -34.52
N GLY A 33 -1.00 44.60 -33.33
CA GLY A 33 -1.68 43.81 -32.31
C GLY A 33 -2.92 44.50 -31.77
N MET A 34 -4.00 43.74 -31.59
CA MET A 34 -4.97 43.87 -30.50
C MET A 34 -6.01 42.73 -30.56
N VAL A 35 -6.17 42.07 -29.41
CA VAL A 35 -7.40 41.61 -28.73
C VAL A 35 -8.46 40.78 -29.50
N VAL A 36 -8.62 39.53 -29.02
CA VAL A 36 -9.85 38.74 -28.72
C VAL A 36 -11.13 39.03 -29.52
N GLY A 37 -11.74 37.96 -30.04
CA GLY A 37 -13.19 37.93 -30.28
C GLY A 37 -13.66 36.81 -31.19
N LEU A 38 -14.35 35.82 -30.62
CA LEU A 38 -15.01 34.70 -31.28
C LEU A 38 -15.87 35.08 -32.51
N LEU A 39 -15.87 34.23 -33.53
CA LEU A 39 -17.11 33.84 -34.19
C LEU A 39 -17.01 32.39 -34.67
N GLY A 40 -17.88 31.54 -34.11
CA GLY A 40 -17.96 30.13 -34.43
C GLY A 40 -18.64 29.87 -35.77
N VAL A 41 -18.18 28.84 -36.46
CA VAL A 41 -18.97 28.11 -37.45
C VAL A 41 -18.88 26.64 -37.06
N ALA A 42 -19.99 26.11 -36.56
CA ALA A 42 -20.15 24.70 -36.27
C ALA A 42 -20.33 23.93 -37.59
N LEU A 43 -19.47 22.96 -37.84
CA LEU A 43 -19.66 21.92 -38.86
C LEU A 43 -19.71 20.55 -38.14
N ARG A 44 -20.93 20.02 -38.00
CA ARG A 44 -21.22 18.57 -37.88
C ARG A 44 -21.31 18.03 -39.31
N TRP A 45 -20.87 16.84 -39.68
CA TRP A 45 -20.17 15.70 -39.07
C TRP A 45 -19.76 14.79 -40.25
N VAL A 46 -18.81 13.88 -40.08
CA VAL A 46 -18.85 12.45 -40.50
C VAL A 46 -17.46 11.85 -40.23
N GLY A 47 -17.44 10.81 -39.39
CA GLY A 47 -16.45 9.73 -39.44
C GLY A 47 -15.02 10.08 -39.06
N ALA A 48 -14.74 10.12 -37.76
CA ALA A 48 -13.48 9.66 -37.17
C ALA A 48 -13.67 9.64 -35.64
N ASP A 49 -13.32 8.52 -35.03
CA ASP A 49 -13.43 8.22 -33.60
C ASP A 49 -12.97 9.40 -32.73
N ALA A 50 -13.92 10.09 -32.11
CA ALA A 50 -13.69 11.34 -31.40
C ALA A 50 -13.58 11.06 -29.90
N TRP A 51 -12.35 11.13 -29.38
CA TRP A 51 -12.05 11.05 -27.96
C TRP A 51 -12.68 12.25 -27.24
N GLY A 52 -13.56 11.98 -26.28
CA GLY A 52 -14.13 12.95 -25.35
C GLY A 52 -13.25 13.13 -24.10
N GLN A 53 -13.65 14.05 -23.21
CA GLN A 53 -13.00 14.24 -21.90
C GLN A 53 -12.85 12.91 -21.15
N ALA A 54 -13.85 12.04 -21.21
CA ALA A 54 -13.83 10.70 -20.61
C ALA A 54 -12.75 9.78 -21.22
N ASP A 55 -12.40 9.94 -22.50
CA ASP A 55 -11.39 9.12 -23.16
C ASP A 55 -9.97 9.63 -22.87
N VAL A 56 -9.80 10.96 -22.73
CA VAL A 56 -8.55 11.56 -22.22
C VAL A 56 -8.34 11.19 -20.76
N GLU A 57 -9.40 11.22 -19.95
CA GLU A 57 -9.39 10.70 -18.58
C GLU A 57 -9.10 9.20 -18.58
N ALA A 58 -9.67 8.39 -19.48
CA ALA A 58 -9.38 6.95 -19.58
C ALA A 58 -7.95 6.63 -20.03
N ALA A 59 -7.37 7.40 -20.95
CA ALA A 59 -5.95 7.30 -21.32
C ALA A 59 -5.02 7.63 -20.14
N LEU A 60 -5.45 8.54 -19.26
CA LEU A 60 -4.72 8.97 -18.06
C LEU A 60 -5.10 8.17 -16.79
N ALA A 61 -6.21 7.42 -16.80
CA ALA A 61 -6.82 6.74 -15.65
C ALA A 61 -6.02 5.52 -15.20
N ALA A 62 -5.15 5.01 -16.07
CA ALA A 62 -4.21 3.99 -15.65
C ALA A 62 -2.99 4.69 -15.01
N ALA A 63 -2.91 4.63 -13.68
CA ALA A 63 -1.71 5.03 -12.94
C ALA A 63 -0.47 4.48 -13.65
N GLY A 64 0.49 5.34 -13.99
CA GLY A 64 1.56 4.94 -14.89
C GLY A 64 2.66 5.97 -15.10
N PHE A 65 3.82 5.46 -15.50
CA PHE A 65 5.00 6.25 -15.83
C PHE A 65 5.04 6.54 -17.32
N TRP A 66 5.21 7.82 -17.65
CA TRP A 66 5.40 8.26 -19.02
C TRP A 66 6.80 8.83 -19.18
N ARG A 67 7.47 8.44 -20.26
CA ARG A 67 8.83 8.87 -20.57
C ARG A 67 8.89 9.53 -21.94
N PRO A 68 9.80 10.49 -22.16
CA PRO A 68 9.99 11.09 -23.47
C PRO A 68 10.46 10.05 -24.48
N VAL A 69 9.87 10.06 -25.67
CA VAL A 69 10.40 9.35 -26.83
C VAL A 69 11.57 10.18 -27.36
N VAL A 70 12.79 9.64 -27.28
CA VAL A 70 13.96 10.28 -27.88
C VAL A 70 13.83 10.13 -29.41
N LYS A 71 13.29 11.14 -30.08
CA LYS A 71 13.46 11.30 -31.53
C LYS A 71 14.73 12.10 -31.77
N GLU A 72 15.52 11.69 -32.76
CA GLU A 72 16.77 12.34 -33.17
C GLU A 72 16.68 13.87 -33.17
N PRO A 73 17.80 14.58 -32.88
CA PRO A 73 17.79 16.03 -32.65
C PRO A 73 17.51 16.79 -33.95
N GLY A 74 16.22 16.99 -34.21
CA GLY A 74 15.70 17.64 -35.41
C GLY A 74 14.57 18.59 -35.03
N ARG A 75 14.96 19.67 -34.33
CA ARG A 75 14.16 20.80 -33.81
C ARG A 75 13.59 20.57 -32.40
N PHE A 76 13.91 21.54 -31.53
CA PHE A 76 13.53 21.68 -30.11
C PHE A 76 14.35 20.75 -29.18
N ALA A 77 15.12 21.18 -28.17
CA ALA A 77 15.03 22.37 -27.33
C ALA A 77 16.41 22.85 -26.84
N THR A 78 16.61 24.17 -26.77
CA THR A 78 17.55 24.79 -25.81
C THR A 78 16.75 25.12 -24.56
N GLY A 79 16.62 24.16 -23.65
CA GLY A 79 15.80 24.27 -22.44
C GLY A 79 15.83 22.97 -21.62
N PRO A 80 15.38 23.00 -20.37
CA PRO A 80 15.50 21.86 -19.49
C PRO A 80 14.62 20.69 -19.95
N ALA A 81 15.16 19.48 -19.86
CA ALA A 81 14.49 18.28 -20.35
C ALA A 81 13.42 17.80 -19.36
N LEU A 82 12.18 17.60 -19.82
CA LEU A 82 11.19 16.78 -19.11
C LEU A 82 11.71 15.35 -19.11
N VAL A 83 11.91 14.76 -17.92
CA VAL A 83 12.50 13.43 -17.73
C VAL A 83 11.41 12.40 -17.48
N ARG A 84 10.37 12.78 -16.74
CA ARG A 84 9.32 11.84 -16.30
C ARG A 84 8.02 12.57 -16.00
N LEU A 85 6.91 11.91 -16.27
CA LEU A 85 5.58 12.31 -15.85
C LEU A 85 4.93 11.17 -15.07
N GLU A 86 4.43 11.47 -13.87
CA GLU A 86 3.65 10.55 -13.03
C GLU A 86 2.22 11.05 -12.92
N VAL A 87 1.24 10.13 -13.02
CA VAL A 87 -0.19 10.42 -12.84
C VAL A 87 -0.74 9.47 -11.78
N ASP A 88 -1.22 10.03 -10.67
CA ASP A 88 -1.82 9.33 -9.54
C ASP A 88 -3.36 9.54 -9.56
N TRP A 89 -4.15 8.47 -9.58
CA TRP A 89 -5.64 8.48 -9.58
C TRP A 89 -6.22 7.69 -8.39
N PRO A 90 -7.38 8.10 -7.84
CA PRO A 90 -7.53 9.21 -6.91
C PRO A 90 -7.35 8.81 -5.43
N ASN A 91 -7.12 9.81 -4.55
CA ASN A 91 -7.30 9.68 -3.09
C ASN A 91 -8.79 9.86 -2.71
N SER A 92 -9.14 9.76 -1.42
CA SER A 92 -10.53 9.76 -0.88
C SER A 92 -11.40 10.98 -1.23
N LEU A 93 -10.87 11.98 -1.92
CA LEU A 93 -11.57 13.18 -2.40
C LEU A 93 -11.79 13.21 -3.92
N GLY A 94 -11.44 12.15 -4.66
CA GLY A 94 -11.64 12.06 -6.11
C GLY A 94 -10.68 12.92 -6.95
N MET A 95 -9.51 13.27 -6.39
CA MET A 95 -8.53 14.14 -7.07
C MET A 95 -7.43 13.35 -7.77
N VAL A 96 -7.07 13.79 -8.98
CA VAL A 96 -5.94 13.27 -9.76
C VAL A 96 -4.71 14.13 -9.52
N ARG A 97 -3.61 13.52 -9.11
CA ARG A 97 -2.34 14.22 -8.86
C ARG A 97 -1.35 13.89 -9.96
N LEU A 98 -0.85 14.91 -10.63
CA LEU A 98 0.19 14.78 -11.64
C LEU A 98 1.53 15.26 -11.07
N ARG A 99 2.65 14.67 -11.49
CA ARG A 99 4.01 15.12 -11.14
C ARG A 99 4.91 15.08 -12.37
N ALA A 100 5.46 16.24 -12.76
CA ALA A 100 6.42 16.37 -13.84
C ALA A 100 7.84 16.56 -13.28
N PHE A 101 8.81 15.78 -13.75
CA PHE A 101 10.21 15.87 -13.34
C PHE A 101 11.04 16.49 -14.46
N VAL A 102 11.73 17.58 -14.16
CA VAL A 102 12.54 18.33 -15.13
C VAL A 102 14.00 18.29 -14.70
N ALA A 103 14.91 18.04 -15.65
CA ALA A 103 16.30 17.64 -15.40
C ALA A 103 17.19 18.68 -14.70
N GLU A 104 16.78 19.96 -14.65
CA GLU A 104 17.59 21.05 -14.08
C GLU A 104 17.44 21.25 -12.56
N ASP A 105 16.58 20.50 -11.88
CA ASP A 105 16.35 20.72 -10.44
C ASP A 105 17.15 19.73 -9.57
N GLN A 106 18.25 20.20 -8.96
CA GLN A 106 18.72 19.63 -7.69
C GLN A 106 17.60 19.86 -6.65
N PRO A 107 17.06 18.81 -6.01
CA PRO A 107 15.87 18.96 -5.17
C PRO A 107 16.23 19.75 -3.90
N ASN A 108 15.79 21.01 -3.85
CA ASN A 108 15.67 21.70 -2.57
C ASN A 108 14.42 21.13 -1.87
N LEU A 109 14.57 20.57 -0.66
CA LEU A 109 13.52 19.83 0.04
C LEU A 109 12.25 20.65 0.35
N ASN A 110 12.35 21.99 0.31
CA ASN A 110 11.27 22.91 0.68
C ASN A 110 10.38 23.37 -0.49
N ASP A 111 10.80 23.22 -1.75
CA ASP A 111 9.97 23.54 -2.93
C ASP A 111 10.29 22.54 -4.04
N PRO A 112 9.66 21.36 -4.02
CA PRO A 112 10.05 20.28 -4.89
C PRO A 112 9.73 20.59 -6.37
N PRO A 113 10.51 20.05 -7.32
CA PRO A 113 10.52 20.47 -8.72
C PRO A 113 9.28 20.09 -9.53
N TRP A 114 8.37 19.35 -8.92
CA TRP A 114 7.18 18.84 -9.56
C TRP A 114 6.01 19.82 -9.50
N LEU A 115 5.24 19.83 -10.59
CA LEU A 115 3.97 20.53 -10.72
C LEU A 115 2.86 19.64 -10.17
N THR A 116 1.92 20.16 -9.39
CA THR A 116 0.68 19.48 -9.00
C THR A 116 -0.50 20.38 -9.30
N ALA A 117 -1.55 19.82 -9.91
CA ALA A 117 -2.81 20.54 -10.11
C ALA A 117 -3.99 19.58 -10.09
N ASP A 118 -5.15 20.12 -9.74
CA ASP A 118 -6.42 19.39 -9.69
C ASP A 118 -7.10 19.39 -11.06
N LEU A 119 -7.42 18.20 -11.58
CA LEU A 119 -7.94 18.02 -12.94
C LEU A 119 -9.37 18.55 -13.18
N ASN A 120 -10.09 18.98 -12.14
CA ASN A 120 -11.51 19.30 -12.24
C ASN A 120 -11.86 20.57 -13.06
N ARG A 121 -10.90 21.35 -13.59
CA ARG A 121 -11.22 22.72 -14.09
C ARG A 121 -10.51 23.27 -15.34
N ARG A 122 -9.63 22.56 -16.06
CA ARG A 122 -8.80 23.22 -17.11
C ARG A 122 -8.58 22.39 -18.39
N LEU A 123 -9.62 22.31 -19.22
CA LEU A 123 -9.51 21.91 -20.62
C LEU A 123 -9.53 23.15 -21.52
N ILE A 124 -8.67 23.18 -22.53
CA ILE A 124 -8.66 24.26 -23.54
C ILE A 124 -8.75 23.63 -24.93
N GLY A 125 -9.69 24.10 -25.74
CA GLY A 125 -9.89 23.67 -27.13
C GLY A 125 -11.10 22.76 -27.33
N GLU A 126 -11.35 22.37 -28.58
CA GLU A 126 -12.42 21.41 -28.90
C GLU A 126 -12.09 20.01 -28.33
N PRO A 127 -13.09 19.19 -27.93
CA PRO A 127 -12.88 17.91 -27.25
C PRO A 127 -11.85 16.98 -27.90
N LYS A 128 -11.88 16.87 -29.25
CA LYS A 128 -10.94 16.07 -30.06
C LYS A 128 -9.48 16.57 -30.06
N HIS A 129 -9.24 17.79 -29.59
CA HIS A 129 -7.92 18.42 -29.49
C HIS A 129 -7.70 19.02 -28.10
N ALA A 130 -8.43 18.56 -27.09
CA ALA A 130 -8.41 19.18 -25.79
C ALA A 130 -7.03 19.05 -25.15
N TRP A 131 -6.48 20.20 -24.73
CA TRP A 131 -5.27 20.26 -23.95
C TRP A 131 -5.62 20.40 -22.48
N LEU A 132 -4.99 19.59 -21.64
CA LEU A 132 -4.96 19.76 -20.21
C LEU A 132 -3.86 20.75 -19.87
N GLN A 133 -4.21 21.90 -19.31
CA GLN A 133 -3.24 22.94 -18.96
C GLN A 133 -3.02 23.00 -17.44
N PHE A 134 -1.75 22.98 -17.05
CA PHE A 134 -1.26 23.00 -15.68
C PHE A 134 -0.33 24.19 -15.50
N GLU A 135 -0.47 24.92 -14.40
CA GLU A 135 0.37 26.10 -14.11
C GLU A 135 0.80 26.07 -12.64
N LYS A 136 2.07 26.33 -12.36
CA LYS A 136 2.60 26.60 -11.01
C LYS A 136 3.46 27.85 -11.08
N THR A 137 3.29 28.72 -10.09
CA THR A 137 4.26 29.78 -9.82
C THR A 137 5.04 29.34 -8.59
N ASP A 138 6.36 29.24 -8.68
CA ASP A 138 7.19 28.90 -7.52
C ASP A 138 7.38 30.10 -6.58
N SER A 139 7.99 29.84 -5.42
CA SER A 139 8.31 30.86 -4.42
C SER A 139 9.22 32.00 -4.94
N SER A 140 9.91 31.79 -6.06
CA SER A 140 10.76 32.78 -6.73
C SER A 140 10.01 33.62 -7.79
N GLY A 141 8.71 33.38 -8.00
CA GLY A 141 7.89 34.07 -9.00
C GLY A 141 8.08 33.55 -10.43
N ARG A 142 8.77 32.42 -10.61
CA ARG A 142 8.92 31.75 -11.91
C ARG A 142 7.65 30.98 -12.21
N GLN A 143 7.09 31.19 -13.40
CA GLN A 143 5.89 30.48 -13.84
C GLN A 143 6.27 29.31 -14.74
N ARG A 144 5.82 28.11 -14.38
CA ARG A 144 5.93 26.89 -15.18
C ARG A 144 4.53 26.49 -15.61
N MET A 145 4.32 26.29 -16.91
CA MET A 145 3.08 25.80 -17.48
C MET A 145 3.35 24.50 -18.23
N VAL A 146 2.65 23.42 -17.90
CA VAL A 146 2.64 22.18 -18.69
C VAL A 146 1.31 22.05 -19.39
N MET A 147 1.31 21.67 -20.66
CA MET A 147 0.11 21.29 -21.39
C MET A 147 0.25 19.85 -21.86
N LEU A 148 -0.77 19.02 -21.61
CA LEU A 148 -0.80 17.63 -22.03
C LEU A 148 -1.97 17.39 -22.98
N ARG A 149 -1.73 16.60 -24.02
CA ARG A 149 -2.76 16.11 -24.92
C ARG A 149 -2.55 14.63 -25.18
N ALA A 150 -3.61 13.83 -25.07
CA ALA A 150 -3.57 12.46 -25.55
C ALA A 150 -3.59 12.45 -27.08
N GLU A 151 -2.61 11.79 -27.69
CA GLU A 151 -2.61 11.55 -29.15
C GLU A 151 -3.22 10.17 -29.45
N ARG A 152 -2.92 9.16 -28.61
CA ARG A 152 -3.46 7.78 -28.62
C ARG A 152 -3.43 7.19 -27.20
N SER A 153 -4.03 6.02 -26.97
CA SER A 153 -4.09 5.33 -25.67
C SER A 153 -2.74 5.08 -24.98
N ASP A 154 -1.64 5.10 -25.74
CA ASP A 154 -0.27 4.81 -25.31
C ASP A 154 0.72 5.96 -25.59
N ARG A 155 0.22 7.11 -26.08
CA ARG A 155 1.05 8.28 -26.43
C ARG A 155 0.43 9.60 -25.97
N LEU A 156 1.24 10.39 -25.28
CA LEU A 156 0.92 11.76 -24.90
C LEU A 156 1.83 12.75 -25.59
N ARG A 157 1.32 13.95 -25.84
CA ARG A 157 2.11 15.12 -26.21
C ARG A 157 2.16 16.07 -25.04
N ALA A 158 3.35 16.53 -24.69
CA ALA A 158 3.58 17.44 -23.58
C ALA A 158 4.29 18.71 -24.06
N VAL A 159 3.81 19.87 -23.63
CA VAL A 159 4.47 21.16 -23.86
C VAL A 159 4.76 21.80 -22.51
N LEU A 160 6.01 22.10 -22.21
CA LEU A 160 6.40 22.91 -21.04
C LEU A 160 6.73 24.32 -21.52
N ARG A 161 6.15 25.31 -20.87
CA ARG A 161 6.52 26.71 -20.97
C ARG A 161 7.04 27.18 -19.64
N GLU A 162 8.17 27.89 -19.65
CA GLU A 162 8.74 28.49 -18.47
C GLU A 162 8.93 29.98 -18.71
N ARG A 163 8.35 30.78 -17.83
CA ARG A 163 8.61 32.20 -17.72
C ARG A 163 9.49 32.43 -16.50
N PRO A 164 10.82 32.53 -16.70
CA PRO A 164 11.68 33.09 -15.66
C PRO A 164 11.21 34.52 -15.31
N GLY A 165 11.45 34.95 -14.07
CA GLY A 165 11.06 36.28 -13.58
C GLY A 165 11.55 37.44 -14.47
N ARG A 166 11.05 38.66 -14.19
CA ARG A 166 11.20 39.85 -15.06
C ARG A 166 12.57 39.96 -15.75
N GLY A 167 12.56 39.97 -17.09
CA GLY A 167 13.72 40.31 -17.94
C GLY A 167 14.36 39.14 -18.69
N GLN A 168 13.94 37.90 -18.46
CA GLN A 168 14.44 36.72 -19.18
C GLN A 168 13.44 36.20 -20.22
N PRO A 169 13.91 35.63 -21.36
CA PRO A 169 13.03 35.12 -22.41
C PRO A 169 12.26 33.87 -21.96
N GLU A 170 11.00 33.77 -22.40
CA GLU A 170 10.17 32.57 -22.22
C GLU A 170 10.80 31.37 -22.92
N ARG A 171 10.92 30.25 -22.21
CA ARG A 171 11.42 28.98 -22.76
C ARG A 171 10.23 28.07 -23.03
N VAL A 172 10.16 27.50 -24.24
CA VAL A 172 9.12 26.54 -24.63
C VAL A 172 9.78 25.28 -25.14
N SER A 173 9.39 24.14 -24.57
CA SER A 173 9.89 22.82 -24.93
C SER A 173 8.71 21.88 -25.17
N GLU A 174 8.85 20.98 -26.13
CA GLU A 174 7.79 20.06 -26.55
C GLU A 174 8.34 18.63 -26.61
N TRP A 175 7.55 17.68 -26.12
CA TRP A 175 7.90 16.27 -26.08
C TRP A 175 6.74 15.39 -26.51
N GLU A 176 7.08 14.30 -27.18
CA GLU A 176 6.23 13.12 -27.30
C GLU A 176 6.59 12.16 -26.18
N LEU A 177 5.60 11.69 -25.45
CA LEU A 177 5.74 10.76 -24.34
C LEU A 177 5.11 9.43 -24.72
N GLU A 178 5.79 8.34 -24.41
CA GLU A 178 5.24 6.99 -24.48
C GLU A 178 5.02 6.44 -23.08
N ARG A 179 4.03 5.55 -22.98
CA ARG A 179 3.80 4.81 -21.75
C ARG A 179 4.96 3.85 -21.53
N SER A 180 5.70 3.99 -20.44
CA SER A 180 6.77 3.03 -20.17
C SER A 180 6.15 1.70 -19.75
N GLN A 181 6.54 0.59 -20.39
CA GLN A 181 6.45 -0.72 -19.74
C GLN A 181 7.16 -0.61 -18.39
N PRO A 182 6.66 -1.25 -17.31
CA PRO A 182 7.39 -1.27 -16.06
C PRO A 182 8.78 -1.84 -16.36
N ALA A 183 9.79 -0.98 -16.36
CA ALA A 183 11.15 -1.43 -16.48
C ALA A 183 11.39 -2.34 -15.27
N PRO A 184 12.08 -3.49 -15.41
CA PRO A 184 12.54 -4.23 -14.25
C PRO A 184 13.34 -3.23 -13.41
N GLU A 185 12.83 -2.94 -12.21
CA GLU A 185 13.37 -1.88 -11.38
C GLU A 185 14.87 -2.10 -11.20
N ARG A 186 15.70 -1.17 -11.70
CA ARG A 186 17.06 -1.07 -11.17
C ARG A 186 16.91 -0.71 -9.69
N PRO A 187 17.56 -1.43 -8.78
CA PRO A 187 17.24 -1.41 -7.36
C PRO A 187 17.52 -0.01 -6.81
N ARG A 188 16.47 0.79 -6.65
CA ARG A 188 16.54 2.00 -5.82
C ARG A 188 16.29 1.55 -4.40
N ASN A 189 17.40 1.40 -3.68
CA ASN A 189 17.52 0.82 -2.35
C ASN A 189 17.01 -0.62 -2.26
N SER A 190 17.98 -1.50 -1.97
CA SER A 190 17.85 -2.88 -1.51
C SER A 190 17.14 -2.98 -0.16
N GLY A 191 15.97 -2.37 -0.03
CA GLY A 191 15.04 -2.72 1.01
C GLY A 191 14.41 -4.05 0.64
N ARG A 192 14.87 -5.13 1.29
CA ARG A 192 13.90 -6.13 1.77
C ARG A 192 12.68 -5.35 2.30
N PRO A 193 11.42 -5.77 2.13
CA PRO A 193 10.39 -5.23 3.01
C PRO A 193 10.93 -5.48 4.43
N PRO A 194 11.37 -4.46 5.19
CA PRO A 194 11.80 -4.75 6.53
C PRO A 194 10.51 -5.15 7.25
N LEU A 195 10.58 -6.20 8.07
CA LEU A 195 9.47 -6.67 8.89
C LEU A 195 8.80 -5.51 9.67
N PHE A 196 9.53 -4.40 9.86
CA PHE A 196 9.06 -3.13 10.37
C PHE A 196 9.68 -1.95 9.60
N GLN A 197 8.96 -1.31 8.67
CA GLN A 197 9.35 -0.02 8.10
C GLN A 197 8.49 1.10 8.71
N GLY A 198 9.14 2.13 9.26
CA GLY A 198 8.53 3.46 9.44
C GLY A 198 7.99 3.84 10.82
N GLN A 199 8.22 3.08 11.89
CA GLN A 199 7.83 3.51 13.24
C GLN A 199 8.98 4.24 13.95
N PRO A 200 8.70 5.36 14.64
CA PRO A 200 9.73 6.14 15.31
C PRO A 200 10.45 5.29 16.36
N ALA A 201 11.73 5.58 16.60
CA ALA A 201 12.56 4.91 17.60
C ALA A 201 12.04 5.02 19.05
N THR A 202 10.92 5.72 19.28
CA THR A 202 10.32 6.07 20.57
C THR A 202 8.89 5.53 20.72
N ASP A 203 8.58 4.37 20.14
CA ASP A 203 7.23 3.81 20.16
C ASP A 203 6.97 2.96 21.42
N ASP A 204 6.35 3.57 22.44
CA ASP A 204 6.06 2.94 23.73
C ASP A 204 4.77 2.10 23.73
N SER A 205 4.65 1.18 22.78
CA SER A 205 3.44 0.36 22.69
C SER A 205 3.40 -0.78 23.73
N ARG A 206 2.22 -1.02 24.31
CA ARG A 206 1.88 -2.08 25.27
C ARG A 206 0.88 -3.07 24.67
N LEU A 207 0.65 -4.18 25.37
CA LEU A 207 -0.25 -5.24 24.93
C LEU A 207 -1.56 -5.21 25.71
N PHE A 208 -2.67 -5.24 24.97
CA PHE A 208 -4.03 -5.13 25.49
C PHE A 208 -4.90 -6.29 25.02
N LEU A 209 -5.94 -6.58 25.80
CA LEU A 209 -7.07 -7.44 25.45
C LEU A 209 -8.35 -6.63 25.40
N VAL A 210 -9.25 -6.97 24.49
CA VAL A 210 -10.60 -6.42 24.39
C VAL A 210 -11.57 -7.51 23.92
N THR A 211 -12.85 -7.39 24.24
CA THR A 211 -13.87 -8.26 23.63
C THR A 211 -14.16 -7.85 22.17
N PRO A 212 -14.77 -8.73 21.36
CA PRO A 212 -15.21 -8.38 20.00
C PRO A 212 -16.25 -7.25 19.94
N GLN A 213 -16.89 -6.93 21.06
CA GLN A 213 -17.83 -5.82 21.19
C GLN A 213 -17.14 -4.51 21.56
N GLY A 214 -15.81 -4.53 21.80
CA GLY A 214 -15.06 -3.36 22.26
C GLY A 214 -15.11 -3.12 23.77
N SER A 215 -15.67 -4.06 24.55
CA SER A 215 -15.76 -3.99 26.01
C SER A 215 -14.56 -4.65 26.69
N ASP A 216 -14.45 -4.48 28.02
CA ASP A 216 -13.49 -5.16 28.90
C ASP A 216 -12.03 -4.99 28.48
N LEU A 217 -11.71 -3.79 27.97
CA LEU A 217 -10.35 -3.39 27.65
C LEU A 217 -9.45 -3.56 28.88
N THR A 218 -8.41 -4.37 28.74
CA THR A 218 -7.48 -4.74 29.82
C THR A 218 -6.05 -4.72 29.30
N MET A 219 -5.14 -4.07 30.02
CA MET A 219 -3.71 -4.15 29.71
C MET A 219 -3.14 -5.44 30.30
N ILE A 220 -2.45 -6.24 29.47
CA ILE A 220 -1.91 -7.55 29.89
C ILE A 220 -0.39 -7.60 29.91
N ALA A 221 0.31 -6.72 29.18
CA ALA A 221 1.76 -6.59 29.32
C ALA A 221 2.18 -5.12 29.20
N GLU A 222 2.74 -4.58 30.28
CA GLU A 222 3.34 -3.25 30.37
C GLU A 222 4.88 -3.30 30.21
N ASP A 223 5.58 -2.18 30.43
CA ASP A 223 7.06 -2.14 30.43
C ASP A 223 7.65 -3.00 31.56
N GLN A 224 7.97 -4.24 31.21
CA GLN A 224 8.56 -5.22 32.11
C GLN A 224 9.79 -5.85 31.48
N GLY A 225 10.70 -4.99 31.00
CA GLY A 225 11.94 -5.39 30.31
C GLY A 225 11.89 -5.19 28.79
N PHE A 226 10.78 -4.67 28.26
CA PHE A 226 10.66 -4.22 26.88
C PHE A 226 9.96 -2.85 26.85
N ALA A 227 10.42 -1.97 25.97
CA ALA A 227 9.81 -0.66 25.77
C ALA A 227 8.69 -0.69 24.71
N ARG A 228 8.63 -1.72 23.86
CA ARG A 228 7.62 -1.85 22.80
C ARG A 228 7.18 -3.29 22.61
N ALA A 229 5.88 -3.56 22.69
CA ALA A 229 5.27 -4.82 22.27
C ALA A 229 4.96 -4.83 20.76
N ALA A 230 4.98 -6.01 20.14
CA ALA A 230 4.54 -6.26 18.77
C ALA A 230 4.16 -7.75 18.56
N ASP A 231 3.54 -8.06 17.42
CA ASP A 231 3.16 -9.37 16.90
C ASP A 231 2.62 -10.35 17.96
N PRO A 232 1.53 -10.00 18.67
CA PRO A 232 0.92 -10.94 19.62
C PRO A 232 0.30 -12.13 18.90
N ARG A 233 0.43 -13.32 19.50
CA ARG A 233 -0.03 -14.61 18.93
C ARG A 233 -0.48 -15.56 20.03
N TRP A 234 -1.75 -15.96 19.96
CA TRP A 234 -2.36 -16.86 20.92
C TRP A 234 -1.87 -18.29 20.75
N ALA A 235 -1.60 -18.95 21.88
CA ALA A 235 -1.51 -20.39 21.90
C ALA A 235 -2.90 -21.01 21.64
N PRO A 236 -2.98 -22.22 21.05
CA PRO A 236 -4.25 -22.88 20.75
C PRO A 236 -5.16 -23.12 21.96
N ASP A 237 -4.59 -23.17 23.17
CA ASP A 237 -5.33 -23.36 24.42
C ASP A 237 -6.03 -22.08 24.93
N GLY A 238 -5.76 -20.92 24.32
CA GLY A 238 -6.30 -19.63 24.75
C GLY A 238 -5.78 -19.14 26.11
N ARG A 239 -4.74 -19.78 26.68
CA ARG A 239 -4.20 -19.48 28.01
C ARG A 239 -2.77 -18.95 27.99
N LYS A 240 -2.17 -18.86 26.80
CA LYS A 240 -0.86 -18.24 26.63
C LYS A 240 -0.87 -17.32 25.43
N LEU A 241 -0.06 -16.28 25.51
CA LEU A 241 0.17 -15.34 24.43
C LEU A 241 1.68 -15.16 24.25
N ALA A 242 2.17 -15.43 23.05
CA ALA A 242 3.52 -15.06 22.65
C ALA A 242 3.47 -13.68 21.99
N PHE A 243 4.46 -12.83 22.23
CA PHE A 243 4.59 -11.53 21.57
C PHE A 243 6.06 -11.13 21.46
N VAL A 244 6.36 -10.16 20.63
CA VAL A 244 7.71 -9.59 20.48
C VAL A 244 7.82 -8.36 21.37
N GLY A 245 8.89 -8.28 22.15
CA GLY A 245 9.27 -7.10 22.91
C GLY A 245 10.60 -6.54 22.39
N PHE A 246 10.65 -5.23 22.15
CA PHE A 246 11.87 -4.52 21.78
C PHE A 246 12.39 -3.66 22.93
N ASN A 247 13.68 -3.35 22.93
CA ASN A 247 14.24 -2.35 23.84
C ASN A 247 13.81 -0.92 23.48
N SER A 248 14.19 0.07 24.30
CA SER A 248 13.83 1.48 24.14
C SER A 248 14.34 2.15 22.86
N GLN A 249 15.26 1.52 22.13
CA GLN A 249 15.72 1.98 20.82
C GLN A 249 14.96 1.29 19.67
N GLY A 250 13.97 0.45 19.96
CA GLY A 250 13.26 -0.36 18.97
C GLY A 250 14.12 -1.47 18.36
N SER A 251 15.18 -1.88 19.06
CA SER A 251 16.13 -2.91 18.64
C SER A 251 16.06 -4.14 19.56
N ASP A 252 16.83 -5.17 19.22
CA ASP A 252 16.95 -6.42 19.99
C ASP A 252 15.60 -7.07 20.33
N PRO A 253 14.84 -7.52 19.32
CA PRO A 253 13.56 -8.17 19.53
C PRO A 253 13.72 -9.51 20.24
N LEU A 254 13.03 -9.62 21.36
CA LEU A 254 12.90 -10.84 22.14
C LEU A 254 11.45 -11.33 22.07
N ILE A 255 11.27 -12.64 22.01
CA ILE A 255 9.96 -13.26 22.10
C ILE A 255 9.65 -13.49 23.57
N TYR A 256 8.59 -12.85 24.02
CA TYR A 256 8.03 -12.98 25.35
C TYR A 256 6.84 -13.95 25.33
N LEU A 257 6.69 -14.68 26.41
CA LEU A 257 5.53 -15.52 26.70
C LEU A 257 4.87 -15.02 27.97
N ILE A 258 3.55 -14.80 27.91
CA ILE A 258 2.73 -14.49 29.08
C ILE A 258 1.62 -15.54 29.23
N ARG A 259 1.40 -15.99 30.47
CA ARG A 259 0.26 -16.85 30.82
C ARG A 259 -0.93 -16.00 31.19
N LEU A 260 -2.12 -16.47 30.83
CA LEU A 260 -3.39 -15.82 31.10
C LEU A 260 -4.28 -16.78 31.89
N ILE A 261 -4.94 -16.25 32.91
CA ILE A 261 -5.90 -16.97 33.74
C ILE A 261 -7.24 -16.24 33.69
N GLU A 262 -8.31 -17.03 33.67
CA GLU A 262 -9.66 -16.50 33.83
C GLU A 262 -9.88 -16.18 35.31
N GLN A 263 -10.34 -14.97 35.57
CA GLN A 263 -10.85 -14.55 36.87
C GLN A 263 -12.29 -14.11 36.69
N THR A 264 -13.14 -14.54 37.62
CA THR A 264 -14.54 -14.11 37.68
C THR A 264 -14.64 -13.03 38.74
N ASP A 265 -15.15 -11.86 38.37
CA ASP A 265 -15.42 -10.80 39.35
C ASP A 265 -16.67 -11.10 40.19
N ASP A 266 -16.92 -10.27 41.21
CA ASP A 266 -18.07 -10.42 42.11
C ASP A 266 -19.43 -10.33 41.40
N GLN A 267 -19.46 -9.82 40.16
CA GLN A 267 -20.65 -9.71 39.33
C GLN A 267 -20.82 -10.91 38.38
N GLY A 268 -19.91 -11.89 38.41
CA GLY A 268 -19.94 -13.07 37.54
C GLY A 268 -19.31 -12.84 36.16
N THR A 269 -18.65 -11.70 35.92
CA THR A 269 -18.00 -11.39 34.64
C THR A 269 -16.65 -12.09 34.58
N ILE A 270 -16.41 -12.87 33.53
CA ILE A 270 -15.14 -13.54 33.28
C ILE A 270 -14.19 -12.57 32.58
N ARG A 271 -13.00 -12.38 33.15
CA ARG A 271 -11.91 -11.60 32.57
C ARG A 271 -10.65 -12.44 32.44
N LEU A 272 -9.92 -12.28 31.34
CA LEU A 272 -8.57 -12.82 31.22
C LEU A 272 -7.57 -11.84 31.81
N GLN A 273 -6.73 -12.32 32.73
CA GLN A 273 -5.67 -11.55 33.36
C GLN A 273 -4.31 -12.25 33.31
N PRO A 274 -3.20 -11.52 33.35
CA PRO A 274 -1.86 -12.09 33.46
C PRO A 274 -1.67 -12.96 34.71
N ASP A 275 -1.18 -14.19 34.52
CA ASP A 275 -0.66 -15.05 35.58
C ASP A 275 0.86 -14.80 35.74
N GLY A 276 1.18 -13.67 36.36
CA GLY A 276 2.55 -13.21 36.56
C GLY A 276 3.11 -12.40 35.39
N LYS A 277 4.44 -12.23 35.40
CA LYS A 277 5.15 -11.37 34.44
C LYS A 277 5.47 -12.11 33.14
N PRO A 278 5.50 -11.42 31.98
CA PRO A 278 6.03 -11.98 30.74
C PRO A 278 7.45 -12.50 30.92
N ARG A 279 7.78 -13.61 30.24
CA ARG A 279 9.11 -14.24 30.27
C ARG A 279 9.70 -14.29 28.87
N VAL A 280 10.99 -13.96 28.73
CA VAL A 280 11.72 -14.14 27.47
C VAL A 280 11.94 -15.63 27.22
N VAL A 281 11.58 -16.10 26.03
CA VAL A 281 11.78 -17.49 25.60
C VAL A 281 12.69 -17.64 24.39
N ALA A 282 12.90 -16.57 23.60
CA ALA A 282 13.82 -16.59 22.46
C ALA A 282 14.20 -15.18 22.03
N ALA A 283 15.28 -15.05 21.25
CA ALA A 283 15.60 -13.84 20.49
C ALA A 283 15.09 -14.00 19.04
N GLY A 284 14.20 -13.12 18.59
CA GLY A 284 13.55 -13.24 17.28
C GLY A 284 12.23 -12.48 17.17
N VAL A 285 11.56 -12.64 16.03
CA VAL A 285 10.31 -11.94 15.68
C VAL A 285 9.26 -12.87 15.07
N THR A 286 8.04 -12.36 14.91
CA THR A 286 6.90 -13.04 14.25
C THR A 286 6.70 -14.49 14.74
N PRO A 287 6.45 -14.70 16.04
CA PRO A 287 6.19 -16.04 16.56
C PRO A 287 4.91 -16.63 15.94
N THR A 288 4.76 -17.95 15.98
CA THR A 288 3.51 -18.65 15.66
C THR A 288 3.52 -20.01 16.34
N TRP A 289 2.36 -20.51 16.74
CA TRP A 289 2.23 -21.68 17.61
C TRP A 289 1.97 -22.96 16.84
N SER A 290 2.60 -24.06 17.25
CA SER A 290 2.14 -25.39 16.83
C SER A 290 0.71 -25.64 17.28
N SER A 291 -0.01 -26.45 16.52
CA SER A 291 -1.41 -26.83 16.80
C SER A 291 -1.63 -27.47 18.17
N ASP A 292 -0.61 -28.09 18.75
CA ASP A 292 -0.64 -28.67 20.11
C ASP A 292 -0.17 -27.70 21.22
N GLY A 293 0.23 -26.48 20.88
CA GLY A 293 0.69 -25.45 21.81
C GLY A 293 2.02 -25.76 22.51
N ARG A 294 2.80 -26.72 22.00
CA ARG A 294 4.10 -27.12 22.59
C ARG A 294 5.31 -26.44 21.95
N CYS A 295 5.15 -25.90 20.75
CA CYS A 295 6.25 -25.31 20.00
C CYS A 295 5.88 -23.91 19.49
N LEU A 296 6.93 -23.10 19.31
CA LEU A 296 6.87 -21.84 18.58
C LEU A 296 7.74 -21.94 17.32
N ALA A 297 7.21 -21.54 16.17
CA ALA A 297 8.03 -21.16 15.03
C ALA A 297 8.22 -19.65 15.05
N TYR A 298 9.41 -19.16 14.75
CA TYR A 298 9.70 -17.72 14.74
C TYR A 298 10.88 -17.41 13.82
N VAL A 299 11.08 -16.12 13.50
CA VAL A 299 12.20 -15.67 12.67
C VAL A 299 13.37 -15.25 13.56
N ALA A 300 14.51 -15.90 13.36
CA ALA A 300 15.80 -15.47 13.88
C ALA A 300 16.63 -14.83 12.76
N SER A 301 17.53 -13.93 13.14
CA SER A 301 18.42 -13.20 12.24
C SER A 301 19.87 -13.21 12.77
N GLY A 302 20.86 -13.03 11.89
CA GLY A 302 22.30 -13.09 12.21
C GLY A 302 22.94 -14.45 11.89
N THR A 303 24.25 -14.59 12.13
CA THR A 303 25.06 -15.81 11.90
C THR A 303 25.15 -16.64 13.19
N PRO A 304 24.93 -17.97 13.19
CA PRO A 304 25.10 -18.76 14.41
C PRO A 304 26.55 -18.68 14.94
N PRO A 305 26.81 -18.76 16.27
CA PRO A 305 25.86 -18.86 17.38
C PRO A 305 25.40 -17.49 17.92
N LEU A 306 25.79 -16.37 17.31
CA LEU A 306 25.46 -15.03 17.76
C LEU A 306 23.99 -14.72 17.45
N GLN A 307 23.18 -14.61 18.50
CA GLN A 307 21.80 -14.13 18.42
C GLN A 307 21.79 -12.68 17.92
N THR A 308 21.06 -12.47 16.82
CA THR A 308 20.38 -11.22 16.44
C THR A 308 21.24 -9.95 16.29
N ASP A 309 21.79 -9.71 15.08
CA ASP A 309 22.23 -8.37 14.64
C ASP A 309 21.18 -7.73 13.73
N TRP A 310 20.12 -7.19 14.32
CA TRP A 310 19.09 -6.46 13.57
C TRP A 310 19.53 -5.05 13.13
N SER A 311 20.72 -4.61 13.57
CA SER A 311 21.22 -3.26 13.34
C SER A 311 21.98 -3.10 12.02
N ALA A 312 22.37 -4.19 11.38
CA ALA A 312 23.16 -4.20 10.14
C ALA A 312 22.33 -4.60 8.90
N PRO A 313 21.88 -3.64 8.06
CA PRO A 313 21.23 -3.95 6.80
C PRO A 313 22.14 -4.78 5.89
N GLY A 314 21.61 -5.89 5.36
CA GLY A 314 22.29 -6.69 4.32
C GLY A 314 23.14 -7.88 4.79
N ARG A 315 23.20 -8.18 6.10
CA ARG A 315 23.90 -9.37 6.63
C ARG A 315 22.99 -10.44 7.25
N ASN A 316 21.68 -10.20 7.25
CA ASN A 316 20.75 -11.02 8.00
C ASN A 316 20.36 -12.27 7.20
N GLN A 317 20.92 -13.43 7.56
CA GLN A 317 20.35 -14.71 7.18
C GLN A 317 19.10 -14.92 8.03
N GLU A 318 17.94 -14.54 7.49
CA GLU A 318 16.64 -14.75 8.12
C GLU A 318 16.27 -16.22 8.01
N ARG A 319 15.97 -16.82 9.16
CA ARG A 319 15.68 -18.24 9.26
C ARG A 319 14.56 -18.46 10.23
N ILE A 320 13.71 -19.39 9.87
CA ILE A 320 12.63 -19.86 10.71
C ILE A 320 13.20 -20.93 11.64
N VAL A 321 13.05 -20.69 12.93
CA VAL A 321 13.50 -21.57 14.01
C VAL A 321 12.28 -22.15 14.70
N ILE A 322 12.33 -23.45 15.00
CA ILE A 322 11.36 -24.12 15.87
C ILE A 322 11.95 -24.19 17.27
N LEU A 323 11.26 -23.62 18.25
CA LEU A 323 11.52 -23.75 19.68
C LEU A 323 10.49 -24.69 20.29
N THR A 324 10.95 -25.71 21.01
CA THR A 324 10.12 -26.53 21.88
C THR A 324 10.03 -25.85 23.24
N LEU A 325 8.83 -25.77 23.82
CA LEU A 325 8.61 -25.21 25.15
C LEU A 325 8.57 -26.32 26.20
N GLU A 326 9.21 -26.08 27.33
CA GLU A 326 9.13 -26.91 28.52
C GLU A 326 8.21 -26.19 29.53
N GLY A 327 6.90 -26.42 29.37
CA GLY A 327 5.86 -25.71 30.12
C GLY A 327 5.69 -24.25 29.66
N SER A 328 6.35 -23.33 30.35
CA SER A 328 6.42 -21.90 30.00
C SER A 328 7.84 -21.40 29.77
N ASP A 329 8.82 -22.30 29.84
CA ASP A 329 10.23 -21.97 29.69
C ASP A 329 10.74 -22.49 28.32
N ALA A 330 11.84 -21.91 27.86
CA ALA A 330 12.46 -22.27 26.59
C ALA A 330 13.18 -23.62 26.70
N GLY A 331 12.88 -24.54 25.78
CA GLY A 331 13.58 -25.82 25.63
C GLY A 331 14.48 -25.84 24.40
N ALA A 332 14.58 -27.01 23.77
CA ALA A 332 15.41 -27.20 22.58
C ALA A 332 14.90 -26.39 21.37
N SER A 333 15.83 -25.84 20.60
CA SER A 333 15.53 -25.13 19.35
C SER A 333 16.34 -25.65 18.16
N ARG A 334 15.81 -25.50 16.95
CA ARG A 334 16.51 -25.81 15.70
C ARG A 334 16.08 -24.93 14.54
N VAL A 335 17.02 -24.62 13.66
CA VAL A 335 16.71 -23.99 12.37
C VAL A 335 15.93 -24.97 11.51
N LEU A 336 14.81 -24.53 10.96
CA LEU A 336 13.99 -25.32 10.03
C LEU A 336 14.31 -24.97 8.58
N VAL A 337 14.24 -23.69 8.23
CA VAL A 337 14.36 -23.22 6.84
C VAL A 337 14.76 -21.75 6.78
N GLU A 338 15.38 -21.31 5.70
CA GLU A 338 15.55 -19.88 5.39
C GLU A 338 14.22 -19.27 4.93
N GLY A 339 13.87 -18.11 5.47
CA GLY A 339 12.59 -17.45 5.19
C GLY A 339 12.12 -16.58 6.34
N ILE A 340 10.97 -15.94 6.13
CA ILE A 340 10.33 -15.03 7.08
C ILE A 340 8.83 -15.31 7.22
N GLU A 341 8.19 -14.65 8.18
CA GLU A 341 6.74 -14.65 8.39
C GLU A 341 6.13 -16.07 8.45
N PRO A 342 6.60 -16.94 9.38
CA PRO A 342 6.06 -18.27 9.52
C PRO A 342 4.61 -18.24 10.01
N SER A 343 3.79 -19.14 9.48
CA SER A 343 2.40 -19.34 9.84
C SER A 343 2.12 -20.82 9.97
N TRP A 344 2.02 -21.29 11.21
CA TRP A 344 1.77 -22.70 11.51
C TRP A 344 0.30 -23.02 11.28
N ASN A 345 0.03 -24.13 10.63
CA ASN A 345 -1.31 -24.63 10.45
C ASN A 345 -1.93 -24.98 11.82
N PRO A 346 -3.13 -24.46 12.15
CA PRO A 346 -3.73 -24.68 13.47
C PRO A 346 -4.22 -26.12 13.69
N ARG A 347 -4.19 -26.98 12.67
CA ARG A 347 -4.69 -28.37 12.72
C ARG A 347 -3.61 -29.43 12.57
N ASP A 348 -2.46 -29.12 12.00
CA ASP A 348 -1.43 -30.12 11.68
C ASP A 348 0.01 -29.57 11.72
N ASP A 349 0.94 -30.31 11.10
CA ASP A 349 2.38 -30.01 11.11
C ASP A 349 2.83 -29.08 9.98
N ARG A 350 1.92 -28.61 9.12
CA ARG A 350 2.26 -27.74 8.01
C ARG A 350 2.63 -26.34 8.49
N LEU A 351 3.68 -25.78 7.91
CA LEU A 351 4.15 -24.43 8.17
C LEU A 351 4.25 -23.68 6.85
N ALA A 352 3.40 -22.67 6.67
CA ALA A 352 3.50 -21.73 5.57
C ALA A 352 4.52 -20.65 5.93
N PHE A 353 5.25 -20.13 4.95
CA PHE A 353 6.23 -19.10 5.16
C PHE A 353 6.51 -18.31 3.89
N VAL A 354 7.16 -17.16 4.05
CA VAL A 354 7.60 -16.32 2.94
C VAL A 354 9.03 -16.64 2.57
N LYS A 355 9.24 -16.99 1.31
CA LYS A 355 10.55 -17.21 0.71
C LYS A 355 10.98 -15.93 -0.02
N VAL A 356 12.16 -15.42 0.33
CA VAL A 356 12.72 -14.20 -0.27
C VAL A 356 13.71 -14.58 -1.37
N ARG A 357 13.49 -14.08 -2.60
CA ARG A 357 14.40 -14.37 -3.74
C ARG A 357 14.55 -13.17 -4.64
N GLY A 358 15.77 -12.65 -4.77
CA GLY A 358 16.10 -11.59 -5.75
C GLY A 358 15.26 -10.30 -5.63
N GLY A 359 14.75 -9.98 -4.43
CA GLY A 359 13.87 -8.82 -4.19
C GLY A 359 12.36 -9.09 -4.37
N ASN A 360 11.99 -10.32 -4.73
CA ASN A 360 10.62 -10.82 -4.69
C ASN A 360 10.36 -11.67 -3.44
N THR A 361 9.09 -11.77 -3.05
CA THR A 361 8.62 -12.62 -1.97
C THR A 361 7.48 -13.50 -2.46
N ASP A 362 7.57 -14.79 -2.20
CA ASP A 362 6.57 -15.78 -2.59
C ASP A 362 6.25 -16.69 -1.40
N LEU A 363 5.06 -17.29 -1.39
CA LEU A 363 4.67 -18.23 -0.34
C LEU A 363 5.22 -19.62 -0.64
N ALA A 364 5.65 -20.29 0.42
CA ALA A 364 6.09 -21.67 0.41
C ALA A 364 5.52 -22.41 1.64
N LEU A 365 5.51 -23.73 1.53
CA LEU A 365 5.01 -24.65 2.53
C LEU A 365 6.08 -25.68 2.88
N THR A 366 6.24 -25.97 4.16
CA THR A 366 7.07 -27.08 4.65
C THR A 366 6.36 -27.79 5.80
N ARG A 367 6.96 -28.86 6.31
CA ARG A 367 6.55 -29.49 7.56
C ARG A 367 7.43 -29.04 8.70
N ALA A 368 6.83 -28.79 9.85
CA ALA A 368 7.55 -28.41 11.04
C ALA A 368 8.55 -29.49 11.45
N ALA A 369 8.22 -30.78 11.31
CA ALA A 369 9.12 -31.91 11.53
C ALA A 369 10.36 -31.92 10.60
N GLY A 370 10.40 -31.04 9.60
CA GLY A 370 11.37 -31.05 8.51
C GLY A 370 10.82 -31.77 7.28
N GLY A 371 11.46 -31.53 6.12
CA GLY A 371 11.05 -32.13 4.86
C GLY A 371 11.30 -31.21 3.67
N GLY A 372 10.70 -31.58 2.53
CA GLY A 372 10.75 -30.78 1.31
C GLY A 372 9.93 -29.50 1.41
N ILE A 373 10.33 -28.50 0.61
CA ILE A 373 9.61 -27.23 0.47
C ILE A 373 8.72 -27.31 -0.77
N THR A 374 7.44 -27.01 -0.61
CA THR A 374 6.49 -26.85 -1.72
C THR A 374 6.28 -25.37 -1.98
N GLN A 375 6.52 -24.91 -3.21
CA GLN A 375 6.22 -23.54 -3.60
C GLN A 375 4.72 -23.39 -3.80
N LEU A 376 4.10 -22.38 -3.16
CA LEU A 376 2.66 -22.12 -3.27
C LEU A 376 2.35 -21.01 -4.26
N THR A 377 3.17 -19.97 -4.31
CA THR A 377 3.01 -18.87 -5.28
C THR A 377 4.28 -18.65 -6.08
N ASN A 378 4.15 -18.14 -7.29
CA ASN A 378 5.27 -17.79 -8.16
C ASN A 378 4.82 -16.67 -9.09
N HIS A 379 4.79 -15.45 -8.57
CA HIS A 379 4.30 -14.29 -9.30
C HIS A 379 5.32 -13.16 -9.22
N PRO A 380 5.44 -12.27 -10.24
CA PRO A 380 6.26 -11.05 -10.13
C PRO A 380 5.80 -10.06 -9.04
N ALA A 381 4.65 -10.34 -8.43
CA ALA A 381 4.10 -9.59 -7.32
C ALA A 381 4.65 -10.16 -6.03
N ARG A 382 4.74 -9.32 -5.01
CA ARG A 382 5.13 -9.73 -3.68
C ARG A 382 3.93 -10.33 -2.98
N ASP A 383 4.11 -11.56 -2.52
CA ASP A 383 3.19 -12.24 -1.62
C ASP A 383 3.81 -12.30 -0.22
N GLY A 384 2.98 -12.15 0.81
CA GLY A 384 3.43 -12.16 2.21
C GLY A 384 2.28 -12.28 3.19
N TRP A 385 2.62 -12.28 4.48
CA TRP A 385 1.67 -12.33 5.59
C TRP A 385 0.66 -13.50 5.54
N PRO A 386 1.13 -14.76 5.40
CA PRO A 386 0.22 -15.89 5.33
C PRO A 386 -0.49 -16.12 6.67
N ILE A 387 -1.82 -16.29 6.64
CA ILE A 387 -2.65 -16.69 7.76
C ILE A 387 -3.46 -17.93 7.37
N TRP A 388 -3.51 -18.93 8.23
CA TRP A 388 -4.36 -20.10 8.00
C TRP A 388 -5.80 -19.79 8.39
N THR A 389 -6.73 -20.34 7.61
CA THR A 389 -8.09 -20.57 8.08
C THR A 389 -8.09 -21.47 9.31
N HIS A 390 -9.04 -21.28 10.21
CA HIS A 390 -9.08 -21.99 11.49
C HIS A 390 -9.27 -23.52 11.33
N ASP A 391 -9.86 -23.97 10.23
CA ASP A 391 -9.97 -25.38 9.85
C ASP A 391 -8.69 -25.94 9.18
N GLY A 392 -7.68 -25.10 8.95
CA GLY A 392 -6.39 -25.47 8.36
C GLY A 392 -6.47 -25.87 6.88
N SER A 393 -7.56 -25.55 6.18
CA SER A 393 -7.77 -25.97 4.79
C SER A 393 -7.17 -25.00 3.77
N GLU A 394 -7.35 -23.70 3.99
CA GLU A 394 -6.91 -22.62 3.10
C GLU A 394 -5.93 -21.66 3.81
N LEU A 395 -5.08 -21.00 3.02
CA LEU A 395 -4.29 -19.85 3.43
C LEU A 395 -4.89 -18.57 2.87
N ILE A 396 -4.95 -17.52 3.68
CA ILE A 396 -5.19 -16.14 3.27
C ILE A 396 -3.84 -15.41 3.34
N PHE A 397 -3.59 -14.49 2.42
CA PHE A 397 -2.31 -13.79 2.35
C PHE A 397 -2.42 -12.46 1.63
N LEU A 398 -1.48 -11.55 1.89
CA LEU A 398 -1.38 -10.26 1.22
C LEU A 398 -0.63 -10.40 -0.10
N SER A 399 -1.16 -9.79 -1.16
CA SER A 399 -0.48 -9.72 -2.45
C SER A 399 -0.66 -8.35 -3.09
N ASN A 400 0.38 -7.86 -3.76
CA ASN A 400 0.29 -6.64 -4.56
C ASN A 400 0.02 -6.86 -6.07
N ARG A 401 -0.49 -8.04 -6.44
CA ARG A 401 -0.73 -8.44 -7.84
C ARG A 401 -1.74 -7.58 -8.61
N THR A 402 -2.58 -6.83 -7.91
CA THR A 402 -3.57 -5.88 -8.46
C THR A 402 -3.04 -4.44 -8.51
N ASN A 403 -1.74 -4.22 -8.26
CA ASN A 403 -1.12 -2.91 -7.97
C ASN A 403 -1.67 -2.22 -6.71
N ARG A 404 -2.38 -2.97 -5.88
CA ARG A 404 -2.80 -2.63 -4.52
C ARG A 404 -2.50 -3.84 -3.64
N TRP A 405 -2.15 -3.62 -2.38
CA TRP A 405 -2.07 -4.71 -1.41
C TRP A 405 -3.50 -5.11 -1.03
N ASP A 406 -3.90 -6.29 -1.48
CA ASP A 406 -5.20 -6.90 -1.21
C ASP A 406 -5.01 -8.31 -0.64
N LEU A 407 -6.03 -8.84 0.04
CA LEU A 407 -6.03 -10.21 0.54
C LEU A 407 -6.46 -11.19 -0.55
N PHE A 408 -5.70 -12.26 -0.69
CA PHE A 408 -5.97 -13.40 -1.55
C PHE A 408 -6.07 -14.65 -0.71
N LYS A 409 -6.73 -15.69 -1.25
CA LYS A 409 -6.74 -17.01 -0.65
C LYS A 409 -6.28 -18.09 -1.62
N ILE A 410 -5.75 -19.17 -1.06
CA ILE A 410 -5.20 -20.31 -1.78
C ILE A 410 -5.43 -21.59 -0.97
N ASP A 411 -5.93 -22.64 -1.64
CA ASP A 411 -5.87 -24.01 -1.13
C ASP A 411 -4.46 -24.55 -1.43
N PRO A 412 -3.65 -24.91 -0.43
CA PRO A 412 -2.30 -25.42 -0.65
C PRO A 412 -2.25 -26.73 -1.46
N ASN A 413 -3.36 -27.46 -1.56
CA ASN A 413 -3.48 -28.66 -2.39
C ASN A 413 -3.84 -28.34 -3.85
N GLN A 414 -4.25 -27.10 -4.14
CA GLN A 414 -4.59 -26.59 -5.47
C GLN A 414 -3.94 -25.21 -5.67
N PRO A 415 -2.59 -25.11 -5.63
CA PRO A 415 -1.88 -23.83 -5.60
C PRO A 415 -2.08 -22.97 -6.86
N GLU A 416 -2.55 -23.57 -7.96
CA GLU A 416 -2.92 -22.86 -9.18
C GLU A 416 -4.22 -22.04 -9.05
N ARG A 417 -5.02 -22.27 -8.00
CA ARG A 417 -6.32 -21.62 -7.77
C ARG A 417 -6.21 -20.52 -6.73
N ILE A 418 -5.59 -19.41 -7.11
CA ILE A 418 -5.55 -18.22 -6.25
C ILE A 418 -6.72 -17.29 -6.59
N MET A 419 -7.47 -16.88 -5.57
CA MET A 419 -8.64 -16.00 -5.72
C MET A 419 -8.56 -14.84 -4.74
N PRO A 420 -9.16 -13.67 -5.05
CA PRO A 420 -9.35 -12.62 -4.06
C PRO A 420 -10.11 -13.16 -2.84
N PHE A 421 -9.65 -12.82 -1.63
CA PHE A 421 -10.32 -13.20 -0.38
C PHE A 421 -11.43 -12.19 -0.03
N THR A 422 -11.13 -10.90 -0.16
CA THR A 422 -12.11 -9.80 -0.04
C THR A 422 -12.10 -8.98 -1.33
N GLN A 423 -13.15 -8.19 -1.55
CA GLN A 423 -13.14 -7.09 -2.53
C GLN A 423 -13.30 -5.73 -1.83
N HIS A 424 -12.99 -5.68 -0.54
CA HIS A 424 -13.30 -4.53 0.28
C HIS A 424 -12.38 -3.34 -0.05
N ARG A 425 -12.94 -2.13 0.07
CA ARG A 425 -12.31 -0.88 -0.40
C ARG A 425 -11.16 -0.38 0.47
N LEU A 426 -11.12 -0.78 1.75
CA LEU A 426 -10.04 -0.42 2.67
C LEU A 426 -8.92 -1.43 2.58
N ARG A 427 -7.67 -0.99 2.75
CA ARG A 427 -6.50 -1.86 2.71
C ARG A 427 -6.40 -2.64 4.02
N GLU A 428 -6.44 -3.96 3.95
CA GLU A 428 -6.49 -4.88 5.09
C GLU A 428 -5.09 -5.31 5.54
N ASP A 429 -4.25 -4.34 5.93
CA ASP A 429 -2.91 -4.62 6.43
C ASP A 429 -2.96 -5.34 7.79
N ARG A 430 -2.05 -6.32 7.98
CA ARG A 430 -1.90 -7.10 9.21
C ARG A 430 -3.21 -7.73 9.68
N ALA A 431 -3.91 -8.40 8.76
CA ALA A 431 -5.21 -8.97 9.03
C ALA A 431 -5.15 -10.29 9.82
N ASP A 432 -6.23 -10.58 10.56
CA ASP A 432 -6.43 -11.84 11.25
C ASP A 432 -7.91 -12.29 11.19
N LEU A 433 -8.13 -13.58 10.88
CA LEU A 433 -9.47 -14.14 10.66
C LEU A 433 -10.03 -14.69 11.97
N SER A 434 -11.31 -14.42 12.24
CA SER A 434 -11.99 -15.00 13.39
C SER A 434 -12.07 -16.54 13.30
N PRO A 435 -12.13 -17.26 14.43
CA PRO A 435 -12.19 -18.73 14.42
C PRO A 435 -13.39 -19.31 13.66
N ASP A 436 -14.49 -18.56 13.62
CA ASP A 436 -15.71 -18.91 12.85
C ASP A 436 -15.59 -18.60 11.34
N GLY A 437 -14.54 -17.92 10.90
CA GLY A 437 -14.32 -17.53 9.51
C GLY A 437 -15.24 -16.42 8.98
N LEU A 438 -16.04 -15.79 9.84
CA LEU A 438 -17.06 -14.81 9.45
C LEU A 438 -16.60 -13.36 9.57
N ARG A 439 -15.53 -13.10 10.33
CA ARG A 439 -15.04 -11.75 10.63
C ARG A 439 -13.55 -11.65 10.41
N LEU A 440 -13.10 -10.49 9.95
CA LEU A 440 -11.69 -10.18 9.73
C LEU A 440 -11.31 -8.94 10.54
N LEU A 441 -10.25 -9.04 11.34
CA LEU A 441 -9.59 -7.87 11.92
C LEU A 441 -8.53 -7.37 10.95
N PHE A 442 -8.36 -6.07 10.84
CA PHE A 442 -7.21 -5.47 10.16
C PHE A 442 -6.89 -4.10 10.77
N THR A 443 -5.66 -3.63 10.52
CA THR A 443 -5.24 -2.30 10.97
C THR A 443 -5.47 -1.29 9.86
N GLU A 444 -6.37 -0.35 10.08
CA GLU A 444 -6.51 0.79 9.17
C GLU A 444 -5.40 1.82 9.46
N ARG A 445 -4.90 2.47 8.40
CA ARG A 445 -3.90 3.55 8.50
C ARG A 445 -2.63 3.11 9.23
N TRP A 446 -2.19 1.88 8.96
CA TRP A 446 -0.99 1.29 9.53
C TRP A 446 0.21 2.25 9.51
N GLY A 447 0.92 2.33 10.63
CA GLY A 447 2.14 3.13 10.78
C GLY A 447 1.89 4.61 11.08
N LEU A 448 0.64 5.06 11.09
CA LEU A 448 0.28 6.41 11.51
C LEU A 448 -0.02 6.48 13.01
N PRO A 449 0.12 7.65 13.65
CA PRO A 449 -0.24 7.83 15.06
C PRO A 449 -1.69 7.46 15.38
N ASP A 450 -2.58 7.53 14.39
CA ASP A 450 -4.00 7.26 14.50
C ASP A 450 -4.42 5.96 13.79
N SER A 451 -3.51 4.99 13.68
CA SER A 451 -3.90 3.61 13.35
C SER A 451 -4.96 3.11 14.33
N ARG A 452 -5.91 2.33 13.80
CA ARG A 452 -7.03 1.77 14.55
C ARG A 452 -7.38 0.38 14.06
N ILE A 453 -8.01 -0.40 14.94
CA ILE A 453 -8.44 -1.76 14.64
C ILE A 453 -9.84 -1.70 14.05
N VAL A 454 -10.00 -2.32 12.88
CA VAL A 454 -11.28 -2.43 12.19
C VAL A 454 -11.67 -3.90 12.11
N LEU A 455 -12.93 -4.17 12.44
CA LEU A 455 -13.58 -5.46 12.29
C LEU A 455 -14.47 -5.41 11.06
N LEU A 456 -14.22 -6.29 10.09
CA LEU A 456 -15.03 -6.49 8.89
C LEU A 456 -15.89 -7.74 9.05
N ASP A 457 -17.21 -7.59 8.93
CA ASP A 457 -18.15 -8.69 8.71
C ASP A 457 -18.08 -9.11 7.24
N LEU A 458 -17.55 -10.31 6.98
CA LEU A 458 -17.33 -10.83 5.63
C LEU A 458 -18.63 -11.18 4.90
N SER A 459 -19.73 -11.40 5.63
CA SER A 459 -21.02 -11.74 5.03
C SER A 459 -21.78 -10.51 4.53
N ARG A 460 -21.57 -9.35 5.18
CA ARG A 460 -22.27 -8.09 4.89
C ARG A 460 -21.40 -7.04 4.21
N ASP A 461 -20.09 -7.27 4.15
CA ASP A 461 -19.09 -6.27 3.74
C ASP A 461 -19.22 -4.98 4.56
N GLN A 462 -19.43 -5.13 5.87
CA GLN A 462 -19.63 -4.01 6.80
C GLN A 462 -18.51 -3.95 7.82
N THR A 463 -18.00 -2.74 8.06
CA THR A 463 -16.92 -2.50 9.02
C THR A 463 -17.42 -1.82 10.28
N VAL A 464 -16.90 -2.23 11.42
CA VAL A 464 -17.01 -1.54 12.71
C VAL A 464 -15.60 -1.16 13.18
N ILE A 465 -15.44 0.07 13.68
CA ILE A 465 -14.21 0.48 14.35
C ILE A 465 -14.24 -0.12 15.75
N LEU A 466 -13.31 -1.02 16.06
CA LEU A 466 -13.28 -1.72 17.34
C LEU A 466 -12.63 -0.87 18.43
N THR A 467 -11.62 -0.09 18.07
CA THR A 467 -10.90 0.76 19.01
C THR A 467 -10.91 2.21 18.55
N GLU A 468 -11.51 3.08 19.37
CA GLU A 468 -11.57 4.52 19.12
C GLU A 468 -10.47 5.21 19.93
N ALA A 469 -9.53 5.88 19.24
CA ALA A 469 -8.60 6.95 19.72
C ALA A 469 -7.29 6.95 18.91
N PRO A 470 -6.55 8.07 18.85
CA PRO A 470 -5.28 8.19 18.13
C PRO A 470 -4.10 7.57 18.92
N ASN A 471 -4.24 6.31 19.32
CA ASN A 471 -3.21 5.59 20.11
C ASN A 471 -2.41 4.58 19.29
N GLY A 472 -2.56 4.61 17.96
CA GLY A 472 -1.82 3.74 17.05
C GLY A 472 -2.11 2.27 17.28
N ASP A 473 -3.38 1.92 17.55
CA ASP A 473 -3.83 0.56 17.83
C ASP A 473 -3.66 -0.32 16.58
N ARG A 474 -3.01 -1.47 16.74
CA ARG A 474 -2.56 -2.28 15.60
C ARG A 474 -2.27 -3.74 15.96
N GLU A 475 -2.00 -4.55 14.94
CA GLU A 475 -1.55 -5.96 15.08
C GLU A 475 -2.54 -6.81 15.89
N ALA A 476 -3.82 -6.60 15.67
CA ALA A 476 -4.88 -7.28 16.41
C ALA A 476 -5.01 -8.75 15.97
N VAL A 477 -5.15 -9.65 16.94
CA VAL A 477 -5.33 -11.09 16.71
C VAL A 477 -6.44 -11.67 17.58
N TRP A 478 -7.21 -12.60 17.01
CA TRP A 478 -8.26 -13.34 17.70
C TRP A 478 -7.67 -14.41 18.61
N SER A 479 -8.28 -14.54 19.79
CA SER A 479 -8.17 -15.75 20.60
C SER A 479 -8.80 -16.95 19.89
N PRO A 480 -8.34 -18.19 20.16
CA PRO A 480 -8.85 -19.39 19.48
C PRO A 480 -10.33 -19.66 19.71
N ASP A 481 -10.89 -19.19 20.82
CA ASP A 481 -12.31 -19.30 21.18
C ASP A 481 -13.16 -18.14 20.67
N GLY A 482 -12.53 -17.10 20.10
CA GLY A 482 -13.19 -15.92 19.57
C GLY A 482 -13.77 -14.96 20.62
N ARG A 483 -13.49 -15.15 21.92
CA ARG A 483 -14.02 -14.29 23.00
C ARG A 483 -13.17 -13.06 23.27
N TRP A 484 -11.90 -13.09 22.89
CA TRP A 484 -10.93 -12.04 23.14
C TRP A 484 -10.14 -11.68 21.89
N ILE A 485 -9.71 -10.42 21.82
CA ILE A 485 -8.82 -9.88 20.80
C ILE A 485 -7.62 -9.28 21.52
N ALA A 486 -6.42 -9.75 21.18
CA ALA A 486 -5.18 -9.17 21.67
C ALA A 486 -4.65 -8.16 20.65
N PHE A 487 -4.14 -7.02 21.09
CA PHE A 487 -3.61 -5.99 20.20
C PHE A 487 -2.59 -5.09 20.88
N VAL A 488 -1.88 -4.32 20.06
CA VAL A 488 -0.80 -3.44 20.49
C VAL A 488 -1.29 -1.99 20.44
N SER A 489 -1.01 -1.21 21.48
CA SER A 489 -1.45 0.19 21.60
C SER A 489 -0.46 1.06 22.36
N ARG A 490 -0.40 2.35 22.04
CA ARG A 490 0.35 3.36 22.82
C ARG A 490 -0.44 3.93 24.00
N ARG A 491 -1.63 3.40 24.29
CA ARG A 491 -2.40 3.76 25.48
C ARG A 491 -1.57 3.51 26.73
N ALA A 492 -1.61 4.46 27.67
CA ALA A 492 -0.97 4.31 28.97
C ALA A 492 -1.84 3.50 29.96
N THR A 493 -3.16 3.52 29.78
CA THR A 493 -4.13 2.83 30.63
C THR A 493 -5.24 2.20 29.78
N PRO A 494 -5.93 1.18 30.30
CA PRO A 494 -7.13 0.63 29.66
C PRO A 494 -8.24 1.67 29.46
#